data_AF-A0A2A7SAM8-F1
#
_entry.id   AF-A0A2A7SAM8-F1
#
_cell.length_a   1.000
_cell.length_b   1.000
_cell.length_c   1.000
_cell.angle_alpha   90.00
_cell.angle_beta   90.00
_cell.angle_gamma   90.00
#
_symmetry.space_group_name_H-M   'P 1'
#
loop_
_entity.id
_entity.type
_entity.pdbx_description
1 polymer ?
#
loop_
_entity_poly.entity_id
_entity_poly.type
_entity_poly.pdbx_seq_one_letter_code
_entity_poly.pdbx_strand_id
1 'polypeptide(L)'
;MSSKKVDGANAEMRFRDAFHRLRNGEPKTMPRGTAITQNNIAREAGCDPSALRKSRFPALIREIQAYVELHNSDRPSRHQISAERRGHRRVLEERLADALLQRDSAQSMVVSANRRILELTEQVRSLQHQIEELGQRLR
;
A
#
# COMPACT_ATOMS: atom_id res chain seq x y z
N MET A 1 -46.87 26.74 22.16
CA MET A 1 -45.99 25.59 22.47
C MET A 1 -46.11 24.52 21.37
N SER A 2 -45.29 24.51 20.31
CA SER A 2 -45.16 23.30 19.44
C SER A 2 -44.07 23.30 18.35
N SER A 3 -43.12 24.26 18.32
CA SER A 3 -42.20 24.36 17.15
C SER A 3 -40.95 23.45 17.22
N LYS A 4 -40.65 22.83 18.36
CA LYS A 4 -39.33 22.17 18.58
C LYS A 4 -39.22 20.71 18.09
N LYS A 5 -40.30 20.08 17.62
CA LYS A 5 -40.30 18.66 17.20
C LYS A 5 -40.02 18.42 15.71
N VAL A 6 -40.27 19.41 14.85
CA VAL A 6 -40.20 19.23 13.38
C VAL A 6 -38.75 19.15 12.89
N ASP A 7 -37.85 19.94 13.48
CA ASP A 7 -36.43 19.97 13.07
C ASP A 7 -35.67 18.69 13.47
N GLY A 8 -36.06 18.08 14.59
CA GLY A 8 -35.43 16.85 15.09
C GLY A 8 -35.73 15.62 14.24
N ALA A 9 -36.97 15.50 13.74
CA ALA A 9 -37.37 14.40 12.86
C ALA A 9 -36.66 14.48 11.50
N ASN A 10 -36.52 15.69 10.95
CA ASN A 10 -35.77 15.91 9.71
C ASN A 10 -34.27 15.62 9.90
N ALA A 11 -33.68 16.02 11.03
CA ALA A 11 -32.29 15.73 11.34
C ALA A 11 -32.00 14.22 11.53
N GLU A 12 -32.87 13.48 12.22
CA GLU A 12 -32.70 12.03 12.39
C GLU A 12 -32.72 11.29 11.05
N MET A 13 -33.65 11.65 10.17
CA MET A 13 -33.77 11.07 8.83
C MET A 13 -32.50 11.31 8.00
N ARG A 14 -31.93 12.52 8.04
CA ARG A 14 -30.66 12.82 7.37
C ARG A 14 -29.50 11.95 7.85
N PHE A 15 -29.42 11.69 9.16
CA PHE A 15 -28.39 10.81 9.72
C PHE A 15 -28.63 9.34 9.37
N ARG A 16 -29.89 8.89 9.31
CA ARG A 16 -30.24 7.54 8.84
C ARG A 16 -29.88 7.34 7.37
N ASP A 17 -30.23 8.29 6.51
CA ASP A 17 -29.87 8.22 5.10
C ASP A 17 -28.36 8.21 4.90
N ALA A 18 -27.62 9.02 5.67
CA ALA A 18 -26.16 9.01 5.67
C ALA A 18 -25.58 7.67 6.12
N PHE A 19 -26.17 7.05 7.15
CA PHE A 19 -25.80 5.72 7.60
C PHE A 19 -26.03 4.65 6.50
N HIS A 20 -27.19 4.66 5.85
CA HIS A 20 -27.49 3.74 4.74
C HIS A 20 -26.56 3.95 3.54
N ARG A 21 -26.25 5.19 3.17
CA ARG A 21 -25.28 5.50 2.10
C ARG A 21 -23.90 4.91 2.39
N LEU A 22 -23.38 5.11 3.61
CA LEU A 22 -22.10 4.54 4.00
C LEU A 22 -22.12 3.01 4.04
N ARG A 23 -23.24 2.43 4.50
CA ARG A 23 -23.47 0.98 4.49
C ARG A 23 -23.46 0.38 3.09
N ASN A 24 -24.06 1.05 2.12
CA ASN A 24 -24.16 0.58 0.74
C ASN A 24 -22.94 0.93 -0.12
N GLY A 25 -21.95 1.65 0.43
CA GLY A 25 -20.76 2.06 -0.32
C GLY A 25 -21.00 3.22 -1.31
N GLU A 26 -22.09 3.97 -1.11
CA GLU A 26 -22.51 5.10 -1.95
C GLU A 26 -22.47 6.44 -1.18
N PRO A 27 -21.34 6.82 -0.54
CA PRO A 27 -21.23 8.11 0.12
C PRO A 27 -21.29 9.24 -0.90
N LYS A 28 -21.95 10.34 -0.52
CA LYS A 28 -22.07 11.58 -1.30
C LYS A 28 -21.01 12.60 -0.92
N THR A 29 -20.65 12.69 0.36
CA THR A 29 -19.72 13.70 0.87
C THR A 29 -18.36 13.09 1.20
N MET A 30 -18.36 11.86 1.72
CA MET A 30 -17.12 11.15 2.08
C MET A 30 -16.60 10.29 0.91
N PRO A 31 -15.30 9.95 0.89
CA PRO A 31 -14.76 9.00 -0.09
C PRO A 31 -15.40 7.61 0.02
N ARG A 32 -15.51 6.90 -1.12
CA ARG A 32 -15.94 5.49 -1.14
C ARG A 32 -15.01 4.64 -0.26
N GLY A 33 -15.58 3.68 0.47
CA GLY A 33 -14.83 2.83 1.41
C GLY A 33 -14.58 3.47 2.79
N THR A 34 -15.14 4.65 3.07
CA THR A 34 -15.06 5.27 4.40
C THR A 34 -15.66 4.36 5.48
N ALA A 35 -14.95 4.22 6.60
CA ALA A 35 -15.42 3.43 7.74
C ALA A 35 -16.74 3.98 8.31
N ILE A 36 -17.66 3.09 8.66
CA ILE A 36 -18.93 3.45 9.29
C ILE A 36 -18.64 3.76 10.76
N THR A 37 -18.68 5.04 11.11
CA THR A 37 -18.54 5.54 12.49
C THR A 37 -19.53 6.67 12.70
N GLN A 38 -19.92 6.92 13.95
CA GLN A 38 -20.81 8.02 14.32
C GLN A 38 -20.34 9.37 13.74
N ASN A 39 -19.04 9.64 13.79
CA ASN A 39 -18.44 10.86 13.27
C ASN A 39 -18.52 10.94 11.74
N ASN A 40 -18.27 9.83 11.05
CA ASN A 40 -18.32 9.79 9.58
C ASN A 40 -19.76 9.89 9.07
N ILE A 41 -20.72 9.31 9.79
CA ILE A 41 -22.15 9.46 9.48
C ILE A 41 -22.58 10.92 9.64
N ALA A 42 -22.10 11.62 10.69
CA ALA A 42 -22.38 13.04 10.86
C ALA A 42 -21.79 13.88 9.72
N ARG A 43 -20.53 13.62 9.32
CA ARG A 43 -19.89 14.29 8.17
C ARG A 43 -20.62 14.02 6.86
N GLU A 44 -21.05 12.78 6.63
CA GLU A 44 -21.81 12.36 5.45
C GLU A 44 -23.23 12.97 5.41
N ALA A 45 -23.79 13.35 6.57
CA ALA A 45 -25.02 14.12 6.65
C ALA A 45 -24.81 15.64 6.45
N GLY A 46 -23.56 16.08 6.24
CA GLY A 46 -23.18 17.49 6.12
C GLY A 46 -23.14 18.24 7.46
N CYS A 47 -22.91 17.52 8.57
CA CYS A 47 -22.86 18.09 9.91
C CYS A 47 -21.48 17.91 10.56
N ASP A 48 -21.22 18.69 11.60
CA ASP A 48 -20.05 18.52 12.45
C ASP A 48 -20.06 17.13 13.13
N PRO A 49 -18.90 16.47 13.33
CA PRO A 49 -18.81 15.16 13.99
C PRO A 49 -19.54 15.08 15.34
N SER A 50 -19.64 16.19 16.08
CA SER A 50 -20.31 16.24 17.38
C SER A 50 -21.84 16.43 17.29
N ALA A 51 -22.42 16.52 16.08
CA ALA A 51 -23.84 16.77 15.88
C ALA A 51 -24.72 15.53 16.14
N LEU A 52 -24.22 14.33 15.86
CA LEU A 52 -24.89 13.08 16.19
C LEU A 52 -24.57 12.76 17.66
N ARG A 53 -25.50 13.02 18.60
CA ARG A 53 -25.29 12.79 20.05
C ARG A 53 -26.29 11.81 20.64
N LYS A 54 -25.85 11.01 21.61
CA LYS A 54 -26.66 9.99 22.31
C LYS A 54 -27.86 10.55 23.05
N SER A 55 -27.75 11.78 23.56
CA SER A 55 -28.86 12.46 24.21
C SER A 55 -30.01 12.81 23.26
N ARG A 56 -29.71 13.02 21.97
CA ARG A 56 -30.71 13.41 20.97
C ARG A 56 -31.21 12.25 20.13
N PHE A 57 -30.33 11.33 19.76
CA PHE A 57 -30.64 10.21 18.86
C PHE A 57 -30.21 8.86 19.46
N PRO A 58 -30.73 8.47 20.63
CA PRO A 58 -30.28 7.26 21.33
C PRO A 58 -30.56 5.97 20.55
N ALA A 59 -31.67 5.89 19.83
CA ALA A 59 -32.04 4.70 19.05
C ALA A 59 -31.08 4.49 17.86
N LEU A 60 -30.86 5.54 17.06
CA LEU A 60 -29.95 5.50 15.91
C LEU A 60 -28.51 5.18 16.31
N ILE A 61 -28.02 5.73 17.43
CA ILE A 61 -26.67 5.40 17.89
C ILE A 61 -26.54 3.93 18.30
N ARG A 62 -27.55 3.34 18.93
CA ARG A 62 -27.54 1.90 19.24
C ARG A 62 -27.49 1.05 17.97
N GLU A 63 -28.26 1.42 16.95
CA GLU A 63 -28.24 0.75 15.64
C GLU A 63 -26.86 0.81 14.99
N ILE A 64 -26.24 2.00 14.97
CA ILE A 64 -24.89 2.19 14.45
C ILE A 64 -23.88 1.36 15.24
N GLN A 65 -23.96 1.35 16.58
CA GLN A 65 -23.07 0.56 17.43
C GLN A 65 -23.21 -0.93 17.17
N ALA A 66 -24.43 -1.45 17.12
CA ALA A 66 -24.69 -2.86 16.81
C ALA A 66 -24.15 -3.23 15.42
N TYR A 67 -24.35 -2.37 14.41
CA TYR A 67 -23.80 -2.59 13.09
C TYR A 67 -22.27 -2.63 13.12
N VAL A 68 -21.64 -1.67 13.80
CA VAL A 68 -20.18 -1.56 13.91
C VAL A 68 -19.58 -2.75 14.65
N GLU A 69 -20.23 -3.25 15.71
CA GLU A 69 -19.81 -4.44 16.44
C GLU A 69 -19.88 -5.70 15.58
N LEU A 70 -20.98 -5.89 14.84
CA LEU A 70 -21.15 -7.03 13.92
C LEU A 70 -20.17 -7.04 12.75
N HIS A 71 -19.67 -5.87 12.31
CA HIS A 71 -18.82 -5.75 11.13
C HIS A 71 -17.35 -5.39 11.46
N ASN A 72 -17.02 -5.16 12.73
CA ASN A 72 -15.63 -4.93 13.17
C ASN A 72 -14.86 -6.23 13.46
N SER A 73 -15.55 -7.36 13.63
CA SER A 73 -14.91 -8.68 13.75
C SER A 73 -14.03 -9.04 12.55
N ASP A 74 -14.30 -8.43 11.38
CA ASP A 74 -13.55 -8.69 10.14
C ASP A 74 -12.40 -7.72 9.90
N ARG A 75 -12.18 -6.72 10.77
CA ARG A 75 -11.11 -5.73 10.59
C ARG A 75 -9.87 -6.10 11.41
N PRO A 76 -8.71 -6.33 10.78
CA PRO A 76 -7.49 -6.59 11.53
C PRO A 76 -7.14 -5.39 12.40
N SER A 77 -6.73 -5.68 13.64
CA SER A 77 -6.34 -4.66 14.60
C SER A 77 -5.21 -3.79 14.04
N ARG A 78 -5.16 -2.51 14.44
CA ARG A 78 -4.06 -1.59 14.09
C ARG A 78 -2.69 -2.19 14.43
N HIS A 79 -2.61 -3.01 15.47
CA HIS A 79 -1.40 -3.76 15.83
C HIS A 79 -1.05 -4.85 14.82
N GLN A 80 -2.03 -5.63 14.33
CA GLN A 80 -1.84 -6.65 13.30
C GLN A 80 -1.34 -6.03 12.00
N ILE A 81 -2.00 -4.96 11.51
CA ILE A 81 -1.58 -4.23 10.31
C ILE A 81 -0.13 -3.70 10.46
N SER A 82 0.23 -3.18 11.64
CA SER A 82 1.60 -2.70 11.89
C SER A 82 2.63 -3.83 11.89
N ALA A 83 2.26 -5.01 12.40
CA ALA A 83 3.14 -6.17 12.47
C ALA A 83 3.37 -6.76 11.07
N GLU A 84 2.31 -6.90 10.27
CA GLU A 84 2.37 -7.32 8.87
C GLU A 84 3.25 -6.38 8.04
N ARG A 85 3.05 -5.06 8.17
CA ARG A 85 3.89 -4.06 7.47
C ARG A 85 5.37 -4.18 7.85
N ARG A 86 5.67 -4.41 9.14
CA ARG A 86 7.05 -4.64 9.59
C ARG A 86 7.62 -5.93 9.00
N GLY A 87 6.84 -7.01 8.97
CA GLY A 87 7.23 -8.28 8.35
C GLY A 87 7.56 -8.11 6.87
N HIS A 88 6.66 -7.48 6.11
CA HIS A 88 6.89 -7.20 4.68
C HIS A 88 8.11 -6.31 4.44
N ARG A 89 8.33 -5.28 5.28
CA ARG A 89 9.50 -4.42 5.14
C ARG A 89 10.80 -5.21 5.37
N ARG A 90 10.84 -6.07 6.39
CA ARG A 90 12.01 -6.91 6.67
C ARG A 90 12.32 -7.85 5.51
N VAL A 91 11.31 -8.50 4.94
CA VAL A 91 11.48 -9.38 3.76
C VAL A 91 11.98 -8.59 2.55
N LEU A 92 11.51 -7.36 2.34
CA LEU A 92 11.99 -6.51 1.25
C LEU A 92 13.45 -6.08 1.47
N GLU A 93 13.82 -5.72 2.70
CA GLU A 93 15.20 -5.37 3.07
C GLU A 93 16.15 -6.56 2.84
N GLU A 94 15.75 -7.77 3.25
CA GLU A 94 16.51 -9.00 3.03
C GLU A 94 16.70 -9.29 1.54
N ARG A 95 15.62 -9.22 0.73
CA ARG A 95 15.71 -9.40 -0.73
C ARG A 95 16.59 -8.37 -1.42
N LEU A 96 16.59 -7.13 -0.94
CA LEU A 96 17.44 -6.07 -1.48
C LEU A 96 18.92 -6.36 -1.19
N ALA A 97 19.22 -6.81 0.03
CA ALA A 97 20.58 -7.19 0.40
C ALA A 97 21.09 -8.36 -0.47
N ASP A 98 20.27 -9.39 -0.67
CA ASP A 98 20.61 -10.52 -1.55
C ASP A 98 20.84 -10.07 -3.00
N ALA A 99 19.98 -9.19 -3.52
CA ALA A 99 20.13 -8.66 -4.87
C ALA A 99 21.42 -7.84 -5.05
N LEU A 100 21.82 -7.07 -4.03
CA LEU A 100 23.10 -6.34 -4.04
C LEU A 100 24.29 -7.30 -4.08
N LEU A 101 24.29 -8.34 -3.24
CA LEU A 101 25.34 -9.36 -3.23
C LEU A 101 25.46 -10.09 -4.58
N GLN A 102 24.31 -10.47 -5.17
CA GLN A 102 24.27 -11.10 -6.48
C GLN A 102 24.82 -10.18 -7.57
N ARG A 103 24.44 -8.89 -7.55
CA ARG A 103 24.96 -7.89 -8.49
C ARG A 103 26.47 -7.75 -8.36
N ASP A 104 26.99 -7.62 -7.15
CA ASP A 104 28.42 -7.39 -6.92
C ASP A 104 29.27 -8.61 -7.35
N SER A 105 28.74 -9.82 -7.12
CA SER A 105 29.33 -11.06 -7.63
C SER A 105 29.33 -11.10 -9.16
N ALA A 106 28.19 -10.78 -9.79
CA ALA A 106 28.08 -10.74 -11.24
C ALA A 106 29.03 -9.71 -11.88
N GLN A 107 29.16 -8.52 -11.29
CA GLN A 107 30.09 -7.49 -11.75
C GLN A 107 31.54 -7.96 -11.63
N SER A 108 31.89 -8.63 -10.53
CA SER A 108 33.23 -9.20 -10.35
C SER A 108 33.54 -10.26 -11.41
N MET A 109 32.58 -11.12 -11.75
CA MET A 109 32.72 -12.10 -12.84
C MET A 109 32.91 -11.43 -14.20
N VAL A 110 32.15 -10.38 -14.51
CA VAL A 110 32.28 -9.62 -15.77
C VAL A 110 33.65 -8.97 -15.88
N VAL A 111 34.15 -8.35 -14.81
CA VAL A 111 35.50 -7.75 -14.79
C VAL A 111 36.56 -8.81 -15.03
N SER A 112 36.47 -9.97 -14.37
CA SER A 112 37.40 -11.09 -14.57
C SER A 112 37.34 -11.62 -16.01
N ALA A 113 36.15 -11.78 -16.58
CA ALA A 113 35.98 -12.24 -17.95
C ALA A 113 36.57 -11.25 -18.96
N ASN A 114 36.31 -9.95 -18.78
CA ASN A 114 36.87 -8.91 -19.65
C ASN A 114 38.40 -8.88 -19.60
N ARG A 115 38.99 -9.01 -18.41
CA ARG A 115 40.45 -9.15 -18.28
C ARG A 115 40.96 -10.35 -19.07
N ARG A 116 40.29 -11.51 -18.96
CA ARG A 116 40.70 -12.72 -19.67
C ARG A 116 40.58 -12.58 -21.19
N ILE A 117 39.55 -11.89 -21.67
CA ILE A 117 39.38 -11.58 -23.10
C ILE A 117 40.56 -10.75 -23.60
N LEU A 118 40.99 -9.72 -22.85
CA LEU A 118 42.14 -8.88 -23.23
C LEU A 118 43.43 -9.70 -23.29
N GLU A 119 43.72 -10.49 -22.26
CA GLU A 119 44.89 -11.37 -22.21
C GLU A 119 44.93 -12.33 -23.42
N LEU A 120 43.80 -12.97 -23.73
CA LEU A 120 43.72 -13.89 -24.86
C LEU A 120 43.82 -13.16 -26.20
N THR A 121 43.28 -11.95 -26.31
CA THR A 121 43.38 -11.14 -27.54
C THR A 121 44.83 -10.75 -27.82
N GLU A 122 45.59 -10.37 -26.80
CA GLU A 122 47.02 -10.06 -26.92
C GLU A 122 47.82 -11.30 -27.31
N GLN A 123 47.53 -12.46 -26.71
CA GLN A 123 48.18 -13.73 -27.06
C GLN A 123 47.90 -14.11 -28.52
N VAL A 124 46.65 -14.00 -28.97
CA VAL A 124 46.28 -14.28 -30.38
C VAL A 124 47.03 -13.35 -31.33
N ARG A 125 47.08 -12.05 -31.04
CA ARG A 125 47.83 -11.09 -31.86
C ARG A 125 49.33 -11.42 -31.91
N SER A 126 49.93 -11.77 -30.77
CA SER A 126 51.35 -12.15 -30.71
C SER A 126 51.63 -13.41 -31.54
N LEU A 127 50.79 -14.43 -31.43
CA LEU A 127 50.92 -15.67 -32.20
C LEU A 127 50.73 -15.42 -33.71
N GLN A 128 49.77 -14.59 -34.10
CA GLN A 128 49.56 -14.20 -35.49
C GLN A 128 50.82 -13.54 -36.07
N HIS A 129 51.42 -12.60 -35.33
CA HIS A 129 52.66 -11.94 -35.75
C HIS A 129 53.81 -12.95 -35.90
N GLN A 130 53.97 -13.90 -34.98
CA GLN A 130 55.01 -14.93 -35.09
C GLN A 130 54.82 -15.82 -36.32
N ILE A 131 53.57 -16.19 -36.63
CA ILE A 131 53.23 -16.98 -37.82
C ILE A 131 53.56 -16.19 -39.10
N GLU A 132 53.23 -14.89 -39.15
CA GLU A 132 53.56 -14.02 -40.28
C GLU A 132 55.06 -13.91 -40.51
N GLU A 133 55.84 -13.69 -39.44
CA GLU A 133 57.31 -13.65 -39.53
C GLU A 133 57.90 -14.97 -40.04
N LEU A 134 57.44 -16.10 -39.51
CA LEU A 134 57.90 -17.42 -39.96
C LEU A 134 57.52 -17.67 -41.42
N GLY A 135 56.31 -17.28 -41.82
CA GLY A 135 55.84 -17.37 -43.19
C GLY A 135 56.64 -16.48 -44.16
N GLN A 136 57.17 -15.34 -43.72
CA GLN A 136 58.07 -14.50 -44.50
C GLN A 136 59.47 -15.09 -44.62
N ARG A 137 60.00 -15.73 -43.55
CA ARG A 137 61.33 -16.37 -43.56
C ARG A 137 61.41 -17.63 -44.43
N LEU A 138 60.28 -18.28 -44.67
CA LEU A 138 60.17 -19.49 -45.49
C LEU A 138 59.95 -19.22 -46.99
N ARG A 139 59.76 -17.95 -47.39
CA ARG A 139 59.67 -17.51 -48.79
C ARG A 139 61.00 -16.95 -49.26
#